data_AF-A0A2V5REI9-F1
#
_entry.id   AF-A0A2V5REI9-F1
#
_cell.length_a   1.000
_cell.length_b   1.000
_cell.length_c   1.000
_cell.angle_alpha   90.00
_cell.angle_beta   90.00
_cell.angle_gamma   90.00
#
_symmetry.space_group_name_H-M   'P 1'
#
loop_
_entity.id
_entity.type
_entity.pdbx_description
1 polymer ?
#
loop_
_entity_poly.entity_id
_entity_poly.type
_entity_poly.pdbx_seq_one_letter_code
_entity_poly.pdbx_strand_id
1 'polypeptide(L)'
;MLQPTEDRTMKSLLRRVFWHRFQQLTALIILLSFNAAFSFLADQGEESLPLGNPPTLEHSAPTGTTEIAQRLTPFPFTPPDIKLKGKELLSSSNDWFTKHDKNKIDELGGLDFYASSGSQSVGVVPKLHNTSAGIEIYRLPPTMSKETFESKEGPYRPGITKKFSNKRDGEKIAKFKTYPIAQPALGCFYMSRLLGHLVEVPPATYRTMDVQEFMKVGNQARTTGHPDCTAAWANLRGWTQSANPKMVLPGGKLVYGSVAQNPRGEESSPEDYWTVGAIRGHSFYKVLSSKAPVPNTLNLNDPKSLQDLALAQDMARGVILDSIFRQVDRLGNISVAVLQHYVTSDGEVKWDDKVSDKDKPQAVSPFLPLKRIMYKDNDDGMNWGRDSISVTPI
;
A
#
# COMPACT_ATOMS: atom_id res chain seq x y z
N MET A 1 36.90 49.54 7.45
CA MET A 1 35.69 48.70 7.57
C MET A 1 35.40 48.08 6.21
N LEU A 2 35.72 46.80 6.02
CA LEU A 2 35.30 45.99 4.87
C LEU A 2 34.93 44.62 5.45
N GLN A 3 33.65 44.25 5.37
CA GLN A 3 33.14 42.96 5.82
C GLN A 3 33.29 41.92 4.70
N PRO A 4 33.56 40.63 5.03
CA PRO A 4 33.64 39.55 4.05
C PRO A 4 32.27 38.87 3.87
N THR A 5 31.68 38.97 2.67
CA THR A 5 30.38 38.37 2.32
C THR A 5 30.47 37.07 1.51
N GLU A 6 31.67 36.60 1.13
CA GLU A 6 31.81 35.48 0.18
C GLU A 6 31.97 34.08 0.82
N ASP A 7 32.22 33.96 2.13
CA ASP A 7 32.56 32.67 2.76
C ASP A 7 31.34 31.85 3.25
N ARG A 8 30.14 32.44 3.36
CA ARG A 8 28.93 31.73 3.84
C ARG A 8 28.23 30.89 2.76
N THR A 9 28.28 31.32 1.51
CA THR A 9 27.60 30.66 0.38
C THR A 9 28.33 29.39 -0.05
N MET A 10 29.66 29.41 -0.04
CA MET A 10 30.48 28.26 -0.45
C MET A 10 30.42 27.12 0.59
N LYS A 11 30.41 27.44 1.89
CA LYS A 11 30.23 26.46 2.99
C LYS A 11 28.83 25.82 2.99
N SER A 12 27.80 26.57 2.59
CA SER A 12 26.43 26.04 2.42
C SER A 12 26.32 25.07 1.24
N LEU A 13 26.96 25.41 0.11
CA LEU A 13 26.95 24.58 -1.09
C LEU A 13 27.74 23.27 -0.89
N LEU A 14 28.93 23.35 -0.28
CA LEU A 14 29.74 22.18 0.06
C LEU A 14 29.01 21.28 1.07
N ARG A 15 28.34 21.83 2.09
CA ARG A 15 27.52 21.02 3.01
C ARG A 15 26.37 20.30 2.31
N ARG A 16 25.69 20.92 1.34
CA ARG A 16 24.59 20.26 0.60
C ARG A 16 25.09 19.16 -0.35
N VAL A 17 26.22 19.37 -1.02
CA VAL A 17 26.83 18.36 -1.91
C VAL A 17 27.36 17.17 -1.11
N PHE A 18 28.03 17.41 0.02
CA PHE A 18 28.46 16.34 0.92
C PHE A 18 27.28 15.61 1.57
N TRP A 19 26.20 16.33 1.92
CA TRP A 19 24.97 15.73 2.45
C TRP A 19 24.26 14.83 1.43
N HIS A 20 24.19 15.25 0.17
CA HIS A 20 23.54 14.45 -0.87
C HIS A 20 24.36 13.20 -1.25
N ARG A 21 25.69 13.32 -1.28
CA ARG A 21 26.59 12.16 -1.45
C ARG A 21 26.57 11.23 -0.24
N PHE A 22 26.42 11.76 0.98
CA PHE A 22 26.20 10.95 2.18
C PHE A 22 24.86 10.20 2.12
N GLN A 23 23.76 10.84 1.72
CA GLN A 23 22.47 10.17 1.54
C GLN A 23 22.51 9.05 0.48
N GLN A 24 23.20 9.27 -0.65
CA GLN A 24 23.38 8.23 -1.66
C GLN A 24 24.29 7.10 -1.20
N LEU A 25 25.34 7.40 -0.44
CA LEU A 25 26.23 6.40 0.16
C LEU A 25 25.50 5.59 1.24
N THR A 26 24.67 6.23 2.06
CA THR A 26 23.83 5.58 3.08
C THR A 26 22.76 4.72 2.43
N ALA A 27 22.10 5.18 1.36
CA ALA A 27 21.16 4.36 0.60
C ALA A 27 21.85 3.14 -0.05
N LEU A 28 23.06 3.32 -0.60
CA LEU A 28 23.86 2.24 -1.18
C LEU A 28 24.36 1.25 -0.12
N ILE A 29 24.80 1.74 1.05
CA ILE A 29 25.19 0.92 2.20
C ILE A 29 23.98 0.17 2.75
N ILE A 30 22.81 0.81 2.88
CA ILE A 30 21.56 0.14 3.27
C ILE A 30 21.21 -0.97 2.26
N LEU A 31 21.27 -0.70 0.95
CA LEU A 31 21.04 -1.70 -0.10
C LEU A 31 22.05 -2.87 -0.06
N LEU A 32 23.34 -2.59 0.17
CA LEU A 32 24.38 -3.61 0.30
C LEU A 32 24.28 -4.39 1.62
N SER A 33 23.82 -3.74 2.69
CA SER A 33 23.56 -4.36 4.00
C SER A 33 22.36 -5.30 3.95
N PHE A 34 21.33 -4.97 3.15
CA PHE A 34 20.17 -5.84 2.95
C PHE A 34 20.54 -7.15 2.23
N ASN A 35 21.44 -7.13 1.24
CA ASN A 35 21.89 -8.35 0.55
C ASN A 35 22.78 -9.25 1.42
N ALA A 36 23.60 -8.67 2.30
CA ALA A 36 24.45 -9.42 3.23
C ALA A 36 23.68 -9.93 4.46
N ALA A 37 22.74 -9.13 5.00
CA ALA A 37 21.92 -9.53 6.14
C ALA A 37 20.95 -10.66 5.78
N PHE A 38 20.35 -10.66 4.58
CA PHE A 38 19.47 -11.76 4.16
C PHE A 38 20.22 -13.08 3.89
N SER A 39 21.47 -13.01 3.41
CA SER A 39 22.31 -14.21 3.23
C SER A 39 22.79 -14.81 4.55
N PHE A 40 22.90 -14.01 5.63
CA PHE A 40 23.31 -14.46 6.96
C PHE A 40 22.12 -14.87 7.86
N LEU A 41 20.94 -14.25 7.68
CA LEU A 41 19.70 -14.56 8.41
C LEU A 41 18.97 -15.81 7.90
N ALA A 42 19.32 -16.31 6.72
CA ALA A 42 18.77 -17.58 6.21
C ALA A 42 19.42 -18.83 6.82
N ASP A 43 20.52 -18.68 7.57
CA ASP A 43 21.36 -19.78 8.07
C ASP A 43 21.38 -19.90 9.62
N GLN A 44 20.52 -19.16 10.33
CA GLN A 44 20.38 -19.24 11.79
C GLN A 44 18.97 -19.70 12.13
N GLY A 45 18.85 -20.92 12.66
CA GLY A 45 17.59 -21.52 13.07
C GLY A 45 16.87 -20.76 14.18
N GLU A 46 15.54 -20.79 14.13
CA GLU A 46 14.52 -20.59 15.18
C GLU A 46 14.73 -19.55 16.32
N GLU A 47 15.64 -18.60 16.23
CA GLU A 47 15.61 -17.42 17.11
C GLU A 47 14.82 -16.31 16.43
N SER A 48 13.54 -16.21 16.81
CA SER A 48 12.69 -15.09 16.45
C SER A 48 13.39 -13.77 16.81
N LEU A 49 13.43 -12.82 15.87
CA LEU A 49 13.89 -11.45 16.15
C LEU A 49 13.23 -10.93 17.44
N PRO A 50 13.89 -10.05 18.23
CA PRO A 50 13.38 -9.54 19.51
C PRO A 50 12.22 -8.54 19.37
N LEU A 51 11.35 -8.76 18.39
CA LEU A 51 10.19 -7.94 18.06
C LEU A 51 8.95 -8.29 18.88
N GLY A 52 8.98 -9.42 19.62
CA GLY A 52 7.81 -9.97 20.29
C GLY A 52 6.74 -10.44 19.29
N ASN A 53 5.70 -11.11 19.77
CA ASN A 53 4.55 -11.42 18.93
C ASN A 53 3.81 -10.11 18.60
N PRO A 54 3.41 -9.90 17.33
CA PRO A 54 2.71 -8.69 16.98
C PRO A 54 1.35 -8.67 17.68
N PRO A 55 0.88 -7.49 18.14
CA PRO A 55 -0.43 -7.39 18.76
C PRO A 55 -1.52 -7.83 17.76
N THR A 56 -2.47 -8.65 18.23
CA THR A 56 -3.56 -9.18 17.41
C THR A 56 -4.92 -8.70 17.89
N LEU A 57 -5.89 -8.72 16.97
CA LEU A 57 -7.31 -8.61 17.27
C LEU A 57 -7.98 -9.94 16.93
N GLU A 58 -8.68 -10.52 17.89
CA GLU A 58 -9.36 -11.81 17.74
C GLU A 58 -10.84 -11.64 17.38
N HIS A 59 -11.34 -12.54 16.53
CA HIS A 59 -12.73 -12.59 16.10
C HIS A 59 -13.21 -14.02 16.13
N SER A 60 -14.45 -14.24 16.58
CA SER A 60 -15.07 -15.56 16.55
C SER A 60 -15.75 -15.78 15.20
N ALA A 61 -15.30 -16.78 14.45
CA ALA A 61 -16.02 -17.27 13.28
C ALA A 61 -17.26 -18.07 13.72
N PRO A 62 -18.32 -18.16 12.90
CA PRO A 62 -19.51 -18.96 13.18
C PRO A 62 -19.22 -20.46 13.43
N THR A 63 -18.08 -20.95 12.93
CA THR A 63 -17.61 -22.32 13.12
C THR A 63 -16.98 -22.57 14.50
N GLY A 64 -16.89 -21.54 15.35
CA GLY A 64 -16.20 -21.56 16.64
C GLY A 64 -14.68 -21.40 16.53
N THR A 65 -14.15 -21.16 15.33
CA THR A 65 -12.72 -20.88 15.12
C THR A 65 -12.39 -19.43 15.48
N THR A 66 -11.22 -19.18 16.07
CA THR A 66 -10.74 -17.82 16.36
C THR A 66 -9.89 -17.32 15.20
N GLU A 67 -10.36 -16.26 14.54
CA GLU A 67 -9.63 -15.52 13.53
C GLU A 67 -8.81 -14.40 14.15
N ILE A 68 -7.70 -14.07 13.51
CA ILE A 68 -6.81 -12.99 13.95
C ILE A 68 -6.66 -11.94 12.85
N ALA A 69 -6.55 -10.68 13.28
CA ALA A 69 -6.00 -9.58 12.49
C ALA A 69 -4.74 -9.11 13.18
N GLN A 70 -3.70 -8.79 12.42
CA GLN A 70 -2.50 -8.19 12.99
C GLN A 70 -2.70 -6.68 13.14
N ARG A 71 -2.31 -6.12 14.27
CA ARG A 71 -2.15 -4.66 14.43
C ARG A 71 -0.76 -4.24 13.96
N LEU A 72 -0.57 -2.93 13.79
CA LEU A 72 0.73 -2.40 13.37
C LEU A 72 1.85 -2.88 14.29
N THR A 73 2.90 -3.40 13.66
CA THR A 73 4.13 -3.79 14.36
C THR A 73 5.13 -2.63 14.26
N PRO A 74 5.55 -2.02 15.38
CA PRO A 74 6.54 -0.95 15.36
C PRO A 74 7.86 -1.43 14.77
N PHE A 75 8.58 -0.54 14.09
CA PHE A 75 9.94 -0.86 13.66
C PHE A 75 10.87 -0.88 14.88
N PRO A 76 11.89 -1.78 14.90
CA PRO A 76 12.79 -1.92 16.06
C PRO A 76 13.78 -0.76 16.23
N PHE A 77 13.66 0.31 15.43
CA PHE A 77 14.57 1.46 15.45
C PHE A 77 13.86 2.77 15.07
N THR A 78 14.40 3.86 15.64
CA THR A 78 14.09 5.24 15.26
C THR A 78 15.09 5.69 14.19
N PRO A 79 14.67 6.39 13.11
CA PRO A 79 15.62 6.86 12.11
C PRO A 79 16.52 7.96 12.67
N PRO A 80 17.81 8.02 12.25
CA PRO A 80 18.79 8.97 12.78
C PRO A 80 18.48 10.45 12.49
N ASP A 81 17.56 10.73 11.56
CA ASP A 81 17.27 12.08 11.06
C ASP A 81 16.08 12.78 11.74
N ILE A 82 15.36 12.10 12.66
CA ILE A 82 14.35 12.78 13.47
C ILE A 82 15.08 13.50 14.62
N LYS A 83 15.11 14.83 14.56
CA LYS A 83 15.57 15.67 15.69
C LYS A 83 14.56 15.59 16.83
N LEU A 84 14.71 14.59 17.66
CA LEU A 84 14.02 14.46 18.92
C LEU A 84 14.46 15.63 19.80
N LYS A 85 13.51 16.43 20.29
CA LYS A 85 13.80 17.44 21.29
C LYS A 85 14.32 16.70 22.52
N GLY A 86 15.61 16.86 22.80
CA GLY A 86 16.28 16.14 23.86
C GLY A 86 15.73 16.53 25.22
N LYS A 87 14.88 15.68 25.80
CA LYS A 87 14.68 15.43 27.25
C LYS A 87 13.52 14.46 27.54
N GLU A 88 13.22 13.52 26.65
CA GLU A 88 12.38 12.36 26.97
C GLU A 88 13.25 11.11 26.99
N LEU A 89 13.15 10.33 28.07
CA LEU A 89 13.83 9.04 28.23
C LEU A 89 13.34 8.11 27.11
N LEU A 90 14.09 8.07 26.00
CA LEU A 90 13.64 7.58 24.69
C LEU A 90 12.50 8.45 24.14
N SER A 91 12.69 9.08 22.99
CA SER A 91 11.55 9.70 22.32
C SER A 91 10.50 8.62 21.99
N SER A 92 9.33 8.75 22.56
CA SER A 92 8.34 7.70 22.69
C SER A 92 7.44 7.53 21.46
N SER A 93 7.99 7.73 20.26
CA SER A 93 7.27 7.49 19.01
C SER A 93 8.22 6.90 17.97
N ASN A 94 8.54 5.61 18.10
CA ASN A 94 9.10 4.76 17.03
C ASN A 94 8.10 4.54 15.88
N ASP A 95 7.23 5.51 15.65
CA ASP A 95 6.00 5.33 14.93
C ASP A 95 6.15 5.91 13.53
N TRP A 96 6.57 5.04 12.63
CA TRP A 96 6.64 5.30 11.20
C TRP A 96 5.25 5.25 10.54
N PHE A 97 4.19 5.07 11.32
CA PHE A 97 2.83 4.99 10.82
C PHE A 97 2.09 6.29 11.10
N THR A 98 1.40 6.78 10.07
CA THR A 98 0.54 7.95 10.20
C THR A 98 -0.68 7.64 11.05
N LYS A 99 -1.39 8.68 11.48
CA LYS A 99 -2.72 8.52 12.09
C LYS A 99 -3.71 7.78 11.16
N HIS A 100 -3.63 8.05 9.86
CA HIS A 100 -4.42 7.33 8.85
C HIS A 100 -4.09 5.84 8.85
N ASP A 101 -2.81 5.47 8.84
CA ASP A 101 -2.38 4.08 8.87
C ASP A 101 -2.95 3.35 10.10
N LYS A 102 -2.80 3.92 11.30
CA LYS A 102 -3.32 3.33 12.55
C LYS A 102 -4.83 3.11 12.50
N ASN A 103 -5.56 4.19 12.21
CA ASN A 103 -7.02 4.15 12.15
C ASN A 103 -7.49 3.12 11.11
N LYS A 104 -6.81 3.06 9.96
CA LYS A 104 -7.22 2.16 8.89
C LYS A 104 -6.86 0.71 9.19
N ILE A 105 -5.72 0.43 9.82
CA ILE A 105 -5.36 -0.93 10.23
C ILE A 105 -6.34 -1.43 11.30
N ASP A 106 -6.74 -0.59 12.25
CA ASP A 106 -7.78 -0.93 13.23
C ASP A 106 -9.13 -1.18 12.55
N GLU A 107 -9.52 -0.33 11.58
CA GLU A 107 -10.75 -0.54 10.80
C GLU A 107 -10.71 -1.85 10.00
N LEU A 108 -9.60 -2.11 9.27
CA LEU A 108 -9.44 -3.31 8.44
C LEU A 108 -9.38 -4.58 9.29
N GLY A 109 -8.72 -4.51 10.45
CA GLY A 109 -8.68 -5.61 11.41
C GLY A 109 -10.05 -5.86 12.02
N GLY A 110 -10.80 -4.81 12.32
CA GLY A 110 -12.12 -4.87 12.94
C GLY A 110 -13.27 -5.33 12.03
N LEU A 111 -13.06 -5.52 10.73
CA LEU A 111 -14.10 -5.95 9.80
C LEU A 111 -14.66 -7.32 10.20
N ASP A 112 -15.99 -7.40 10.33
CA ASP A 112 -16.72 -8.63 10.62
C ASP A 112 -17.22 -9.26 9.32
N PHE A 113 -16.55 -10.34 8.90
CA PHE A 113 -16.90 -11.07 7.68
C PHE A 113 -18.19 -11.89 7.80
N TYR A 114 -18.85 -11.94 8.96
CA TYR A 114 -19.94 -12.86 9.27
C TYR A 114 -21.23 -12.19 9.69
N ALA A 115 -21.15 -11.02 10.33
CA ALA A 115 -22.32 -10.27 10.77
C ALA A 115 -23.33 -10.13 9.63
N SER A 116 -24.54 -10.61 9.85
CA SER A 116 -25.62 -10.60 8.84
C SER A 116 -26.16 -9.20 8.56
N SER A 117 -26.02 -8.29 9.53
CA SER A 117 -26.53 -6.92 9.49
C SER A 117 -25.83 -6.03 10.53
N GLY A 118 -26.11 -4.73 10.50
CA GLY A 118 -25.55 -3.75 11.43
C GLY A 118 -24.38 -2.96 10.84
N SER A 119 -23.90 -1.96 11.59
CA SER A 119 -22.89 -1.01 11.11
C SER A 119 -21.51 -1.61 10.86
N GLN A 120 -21.23 -2.80 11.42
CA GLN A 120 -19.98 -3.54 11.24
C GLN A 120 -20.10 -4.64 10.17
N SER A 121 -21.30 -4.91 9.66
CA SER A 121 -21.53 -5.93 8.64
C SER A 121 -20.93 -5.49 7.30
N VAL A 122 -20.17 -6.38 6.69
CA VAL A 122 -19.61 -6.18 5.35
C VAL A 122 -20.06 -7.26 4.38
N GLY A 123 -20.26 -6.85 3.14
CA GLY A 123 -20.45 -7.76 2.01
C GLY A 123 -19.12 -8.32 1.55
N VAL A 124 -19.05 -9.63 1.35
CA VAL A 124 -17.84 -10.35 0.98
C VAL A 124 -18.15 -11.15 -0.29
N VAL A 125 -17.56 -10.73 -1.40
CA VAL A 125 -17.86 -11.29 -2.73
C VAL A 125 -16.57 -11.52 -3.50
N PRO A 126 -16.54 -12.47 -4.46
CA PRO A 126 -15.34 -12.67 -5.24
C PRO A 126 -15.09 -11.50 -6.20
N LYS A 127 -13.82 -11.24 -6.46
CA LYS A 127 -13.36 -10.54 -7.65
C LYS A 127 -13.60 -11.44 -8.86
N LEU A 128 -14.34 -10.94 -9.84
CA LEU A 128 -14.79 -11.70 -11.02
C LEU A 128 -14.17 -11.20 -12.34
N HIS A 129 -13.09 -10.43 -12.26
CA HIS A 129 -12.49 -9.74 -13.41
C HIS A 129 -10.96 -9.66 -13.26
N ASN A 130 -10.27 -9.30 -14.34
CA ASN A 130 -8.80 -9.33 -14.47
C ASN A 130 -8.24 -10.75 -14.26
N THR A 131 -6.92 -10.86 -14.15
CA THR A 131 -6.20 -12.15 -14.10
C THR A 131 -6.12 -12.75 -12.70
N SER A 132 -6.07 -11.93 -11.64
CA SER A 132 -5.91 -12.42 -10.26
C SER A 132 -7.23 -12.62 -9.51
N ALA A 133 -7.29 -13.68 -8.70
CA ALA A 133 -8.35 -13.94 -7.74
C ALA A 133 -8.17 -13.12 -6.45
N GLY A 134 -9.26 -12.93 -5.72
CA GLY A 134 -9.26 -12.20 -4.46
C GLY A 134 -10.68 -11.85 -4.03
N ILE A 135 -10.86 -11.60 -2.75
CA ILE A 135 -12.14 -11.25 -2.17
C ILE A 135 -12.26 -9.73 -2.11
N GLU A 136 -13.40 -9.21 -2.55
CA GLU A 136 -13.74 -7.79 -2.49
C GLU A 136 -14.69 -7.56 -1.33
N ILE A 137 -14.36 -6.59 -0.47
CA ILE A 137 -15.09 -6.32 0.76
C ILE A 137 -15.79 -4.96 0.63
N TYR A 138 -17.10 -4.96 0.92
CA TYR A 138 -17.98 -3.82 0.73
C TYR A 138 -18.62 -3.39 2.05
N ARG A 139 -18.60 -2.10 2.31
CA ARG A 139 -19.50 -1.49 3.29
C ARG A 139 -20.90 -1.46 2.67
N LEU A 140 -21.86 -2.04 3.38
CA LEU A 140 -23.23 -2.19 2.91
C LEU A 140 -24.06 -0.94 3.23
N PRO A 141 -25.02 -0.57 2.37
CA PRO A 141 -26.06 0.38 2.73
C PRO A 141 -26.81 -0.08 4.00
N PRO A 142 -27.28 0.83 4.86
CA PRO A 142 -27.98 0.45 6.10
C PRO A 142 -29.21 -0.44 5.89
N THR A 143 -29.85 -0.37 4.73
CA THR A 143 -31.06 -1.12 4.37
C THR A 143 -30.77 -2.49 3.74
N MET A 144 -29.50 -2.81 3.47
CA MET A 144 -29.11 -4.01 2.75
C MET A 144 -28.47 -5.03 3.71
N SER A 145 -29.01 -6.26 3.73
CA SER A 145 -28.38 -7.35 4.46
C SER A 145 -27.19 -7.92 3.69
N LYS A 146 -26.25 -8.54 4.42
CA LYS A 146 -25.11 -9.25 3.83
C LYS A 146 -25.55 -10.34 2.87
N GLU A 147 -26.52 -11.16 3.26
CA GLU A 147 -27.04 -12.26 2.45
C GLU A 147 -27.66 -11.76 1.14
N THR A 148 -28.48 -10.72 1.20
CA THR A 148 -29.07 -10.11 0.00
C THR A 148 -27.99 -9.53 -0.91
N PHE A 149 -26.97 -8.85 -0.35
CA PHE A 149 -25.87 -8.34 -1.14
C PHE A 149 -25.07 -9.46 -1.81
N GLU A 150 -24.64 -10.47 -1.07
CA GLU A 150 -23.75 -11.53 -1.57
C GLU A 150 -24.45 -12.47 -2.56
N SER A 151 -25.73 -12.77 -2.35
CA SER A 151 -26.51 -13.56 -3.30
C SER A 151 -26.71 -12.83 -4.63
N LYS A 152 -26.91 -11.51 -4.57
CA LYS A 152 -27.06 -10.67 -5.77
C LYS A 152 -25.72 -10.44 -6.45
N GLU A 153 -24.71 -9.99 -5.73
CA GLU A 153 -23.47 -9.41 -6.27
C GLU A 153 -22.27 -10.37 -6.34
N GLY A 154 -22.36 -11.51 -5.65
CA GLY A 154 -21.32 -12.52 -5.58
C GLY A 154 -21.16 -13.34 -6.86
N PRO A 155 -22.23 -13.93 -7.42
CA PRO A 155 -22.14 -14.74 -8.63
C PRO A 155 -21.78 -13.94 -9.88
N TYR A 156 -21.05 -14.57 -10.81
CA TYR A 156 -20.85 -14.02 -12.14
C TYR A 156 -22.16 -13.97 -12.93
N ARG A 157 -22.37 -12.83 -13.62
CA ARG A 157 -23.53 -12.56 -14.46
C ARG A 157 -23.05 -12.19 -15.87
N PRO A 158 -23.33 -13.00 -16.91
CA PRO A 158 -22.94 -12.70 -18.28
C PRO A 158 -23.43 -11.30 -18.72
N GLY A 159 -22.57 -10.54 -19.40
CA GLY A 159 -22.88 -9.18 -19.85
C GLY A 159 -22.65 -8.09 -18.78
N ILE A 160 -22.38 -8.47 -17.53
CA ILE A 160 -21.96 -7.56 -16.46
C ILE A 160 -20.42 -7.51 -16.44
N THR A 161 -19.82 -6.57 -17.19
CA THR A 161 -18.36 -6.42 -17.39
C THR A 161 -17.59 -5.88 -16.16
N LYS A 162 -16.25 -5.78 -16.25
CA LYS A 162 -15.35 -5.11 -15.27
C LYS A 162 -15.83 -3.73 -14.80
N LYS A 163 -16.66 -3.03 -15.60
CA LYS A 163 -17.30 -1.74 -15.27
C LYS A 163 -18.23 -1.81 -14.05
N PHE A 164 -18.60 -3.01 -13.57
CA PHE A 164 -19.57 -3.19 -12.50
C PHE A 164 -18.99 -3.52 -11.11
N SER A 165 -17.73 -3.95 -10.98
CA SER A 165 -17.13 -4.17 -9.64
C SER A 165 -17.10 -2.89 -8.80
N ASN A 166 -16.95 -1.75 -9.47
CA ASN A 166 -16.99 -0.42 -8.88
C ASN A 166 -18.40 0.18 -8.75
N LYS A 167 -19.44 -0.53 -9.21
CA LYS A 167 -20.85 -0.09 -9.25
C LYS A 167 -21.81 -1.04 -8.55
N ARG A 168 -21.30 -1.99 -7.76
CA ARG A 168 -22.15 -2.80 -6.88
C ARG A 168 -22.86 -1.88 -5.88
N ASP A 169 -23.94 -2.38 -5.29
CA ASP A 169 -24.79 -1.60 -4.36
C ASP A 169 -24.11 -1.22 -3.03
N GLY A 170 -22.81 -1.46 -2.87
CA GLY A 170 -22.03 -1.12 -1.67
C GLY A 170 -20.76 -0.34 -2.00
N GLU A 171 -20.17 0.27 -0.99
CA GLU A 171 -18.87 0.94 -1.10
C GLU A 171 -17.75 -0.08 -0.94
N LYS A 172 -16.94 -0.31 -1.96
CA LYS A 172 -15.77 -1.19 -1.86
C LYS A 172 -14.70 -0.56 -0.97
N ILE A 173 -14.51 -1.11 0.24
CA ILE A 173 -13.61 -0.55 1.26
C ILE A 173 -12.27 -1.30 1.36
N ALA A 174 -12.23 -2.58 0.97
CA ALA A 174 -11.02 -3.39 1.09
C ALA A 174 -10.98 -4.54 0.06
N LYS A 175 -9.81 -5.18 -0.03
CA LYS A 175 -9.59 -6.43 -0.75
C LYS A 175 -8.85 -7.40 0.17
N PHE A 176 -9.33 -8.64 0.27
CA PHE A 176 -8.59 -9.73 0.89
C PHE A 176 -7.96 -10.59 -0.21
N LYS A 177 -6.63 -10.74 -0.19
CA LYS A 177 -5.87 -11.54 -1.14
C LYS A 177 -5.00 -12.54 -0.37
N THR A 178 -4.84 -13.74 -0.92
CA THR A 178 -4.06 -14.83 -0.31
C THR A 178 -2.78 -15.09 -1.12
N TYR A 179 -1.99 -16.10 -0.76
CA TYR A 179 -0.79 -16.49 -1.51
C TYR A 179 -1.09 -16.71 -3.01
N PRO A 180 -0.18 -16.31 -3.92
CA PRO A 180 1.14 -15.71 -3.67
C PRO A 180 1.14 -14.19 -3.49
N ILE A 181 -0.05 -13.58 -3.44
CA ILE A 181 -0.27 -12.16 -3.68
C ILE A 181 -0.35 -11.35 -2.37
N ALA A 182 -0.59 -12.02 -1.23
CA ALA A 182 -0.70 -11.38 0.08
C ALA A 182 0.61 -10.73 0.54
N GLN A 183 1.73 -11.42 0.33
CA GLN A 183 3.07 -11.00 0.77
C GLN A 183 3.50 -9.66 0.16
N PRO A 184 3.45 -9.45 -1.17
CA PRO A 184 3.86 -8.17 -1.77
C PRO A 184 2.97 -7.00 -1.33
N ALA A 185 1.67 -7.23 -1.13
CA ALA A 185 0.78 -6.18 -0.64
C ALA A 185 1.19 -5.69 0.76
N LEU A 186 1.47 -6.61 1.69
CA LEU A 186 1.92 -6.29 3.05
C LEU A 186 3.32 -5.68 3.05
N GLY A 187 4.26 -6.31 2.34
CA GLY A 187 5.65 -5.88 2.27
C GLY A 187 5.78 -4.47 1.72
N CYS A 188 5.08 -4.16 0.61
CA CYS A 188 5.09 -2.82 0.03
C CYS A 188 4.55 -1.76 0.99
N PHE A 189 3.49 -2.06 1.74
CA PHE A 189 2.94 -1.13 2.73
C PHE A 189 3.97 -0.78 3.82
N TYR A 190 4.52 -1.79 4.49
CA TYR A 190 5.52 -1.60 5.55
C TYR A 190 6.81 -0.96 5.01
N MET A 191 7.32 -1.42 3.88
CA MET A 191 8.55 -0.89 3.29
C MET A 191 8.39 0.58 2.86
N SER A 192 7.23 0.97 2.33
CA SER A 192 6.98 2.38 2.02
C SER A 192 7.07 3.26 3.27
N ARG A 193 6.53 2.80 4.42
CA ARG A 193 6.60 3.54 5.70
C ARG A 193 8.03 3.60 6.19
N LEU A 194 8.74 2.47 6.17
CA LEU A 194 10.14 2.38 6.57
C LEU A 194 11.05 3.30 5.76
N LEU A 195 10.71 3.58 4.50
CA LEU A 195 11.43 4.50 3.63
C LEU A 195 10.91 5.94 3.72
N GLY A 196 10.20 6.28 4.79
CA GLY A 196 9.69 7.63 5.06
C GLY A 196 8.47 8.00 4.20
N HIS A 197 7.52 7.07 4.06
CA HIS A 197 6.34 7.22 3.19
C HIS A 197 6.74 7.51 1.74
N LEU A 198 7.66 6.70 1.23
CA LEU A 198 8.30 6.91 -0.07
C LEU A 198 7.28 7.05 -1.20
N VAL A 199 6.25 6.20 -1.24
CA VAL A 199 5.14 6.29 -2.20
C VAL A 199 3.84 6.08 -1.46
N GLU A 200 2.77 6.72 -1.92
CA GLU A 200 1.44 6.48 -1.40
C GLU A 200 1.01 5.04 -1.71
N VAL A 201 1.12 4.17 -0.70
CA VAL A 201 0.68 2.77 -0.73
C VAL A 201 -0.44 2.64 0.30
N PRO A 202 -1.65 2.16 -0.06
CA PRO A 202 -2.72 2.02 0.90
C PRO A 202 -2.35 1.08 2.07
N PRO A 203 -2.83 1.36 3.30
CA PRO A 203 -2.77 0.47 4.45
C PRO A 203 -3.15 -0.97 4.12
N ALA A 204 -2.33 -1.91 4.58
CA ALA A 204 -2.57 -3.34 4.45
C ALA A 204 -2.16 -4.08 5.73
N THR A 205 -2.98 -5.04 6.15
CA THR A 205 -2.72 -5.87 7.33
C THR A 205 -2.92 -7.36 7.06
N TYR A 206 -2.20 -8.18 7.83
CA TYR A 206 -2.41 -9.61 7.87
C TYR A 206 -3.77 -9.93 8.51
N ARG A 207 -4.50 -10.87 7.92
CA ARG A 207 -5.81 -11.31 8.39
C ARG A 207 -6.03 -12.78 8.08
N THR A 208 -6.80 -13.46 8.93
CA THR A 208 -7.33 -14.81 8.65
C THR A 208 -8.81 -14.76 8.32
N MET A 209 -9.29 -15.77 7.61
CA MET A 209 -10.70 -16.01 7.28
C MET A 209 -11.00 -17.50 7.40
N ASP A 210 -12.17 -17.85 7.90
CA ASP A 210 -12.66 -19.22 7.98
C ASP A 210 -12.71 -19.87 6.59
N VAL A 211 -12.21 -21.10 6.50
CA VAL A 211 -12.15 -21.86 5.25
C VAL A 211 -13.52 -22.04 4.61
N GLN A 212 -14.60 -22.16 5.39
CA GLN A 212 -15.95 -22.33 4.84
C GLN A 212 -16.43 -21.04 4.17
N GLU A 213 -16.17 -19.87 4.76
CA GLU A 213 -16.50 -18.58 4.15
C GLU A 213 -15.67 -18.33 2.90
N PHE A 214 -14.36 -18.61 2.95
CA PHE A 214 -13.50 -18.52 1.78
C PHE A 214 -13.99 -19.43 0.64
N MET A 215 -14.39 -20.67 0.96
CA MET A 215 -14.93 -21.62 -0.01
C MET A 215 -16.31 -21.21 -0.55
N LYS A 216 -17.19 -20.64 0.29
CA LYS A 216 -18.48 -20.08 -0.12
C LYS A 216 -18.28 -18.98 -1.16
N VAL A 217 -17.40 -18.01 -0.89
CA VAL A 217 -17.06 -16.91 -1.81
C VAL A 217 -16.40 -17.46 -3.09
N GLY A 218 -15.46 -18.40 -2.95
CA GLY A 218 -14.81 -19.05 -4.08
C GLY A 218 -15.79 -19.83 -4.97
N ASN A 219 -16.85 -20.43 -4.41
CA ASN A 219 -17.88 -21.15 -5.17
C ASN A 219 -18.75 -20.21 -6.02
N GLN A 220 -18.93 -18.96 -5.61
CA GLN A 220 -19.59 -17.94 -6.43
C GLN A 220 -18.75 -17.58 -7.68
N ALA A 221 -17.44 -17.82 -7.64
CA ALA A 221 -16.48 -17.61 -8.74
C ALA A 221 -16.09 -18.93 -9.46
N ARG A 222 -17.00 -19.90 -9.58
CA ARG A 222 -16.78 -21.11 -10.40
C ARG A 222 -16.61 -20.79 -11.88
N THR A 223 -17.30 -19.75 -12.32
CA THR A 223 -17.07 -19.10 -13.61
C THR A 223 -16.89 -17.62 -13.34
N THR A 224 -16.09 -16.99 -14.17
CA THR A 224 -15.91 -15.54 -14.18
C THR A 224 -15.95 -15.08 -15.64
N GLY A 225 -16.04 -13.77 -15.86
CA GLY A 225 -15.94 -13.22 -17.20
C GLY A 225 -14.53 -13.29 -17.80
N HIS A 226 -13.54 -13.88 -17.10
CA HIS A 226 -12.15 -13.92 -17.50
C HIS A 226 -11.51 -15.31 -17.24
N PRO A 227 -11.04 -16.04 -18.27
CA PRO A 227 -10.50 -17.38 -18.11
C PRO A 227 -9.43 -17.51 -17.01
N ASP A 228 -8.47 -16.59 -16.97
CA ASP A 228 -7.41 -16.62 -15.96
C ASP A 228 -7.91 -16.41 -14.53
N CYS A 229 -8.92 -15.56 -14.33
CA CYS A 229 -9.54 -15.39 -13.01
C CYS A 229 -10.27 -16.66 -12.58
N THR A 230 -10.97 -17.30 -13.51
CA THR A 230 -11.65 -18.58 -13.27
C THR A 230 -10.65 -19.65 -12.85
N ALA A 231 -9.50 -19.74 -13.56
CA ALA A 231 -8.42 -20.66 -13.22
C ALA A 231 -7.78 -20.33 -11.87
N ALA A 232 -7.52 -19.05 -11.59
CA ALA A 232 -6.97 -18.61 -10.31
C ALA A 232 -7.89 -19.00 -9.15
N TRP A 233 -9.19 -18.75 -9.25
CA TRP A 233 -10.16 -19.19 -8.25
C TRP A 233 -10.25 -20.71 -8.11
N ALA A 234 -10.15 -21.46 -9.20
CA ALA A 234 -10.11 -22.91 -9.15
C ALA A 234 -8.88 -23.42 -8.37
N ASN A 235 -7.70 -22.84 -8.62
CA ASN A 235 -6.48 -23.16 -7.89
C ASN A 235 -6.60 -22.84 -6.40
N LEU A 236 -7.11 -21.66 -6.04
CA LEU A 236 -7.30 -21.29 -4.64
C LEU A 236 -8.26 -22.25 -3.92
N ARG A 237 -9.40 -22.59 -4.52
CA ARG A 237 -10.32 -23.59 -3.95
C ARG A 237 -9.64 -24.95 -3.76
N GLY A 238 -8.86 -25.40 -4.75
CA GLY A 238 -8.11 -26.65 -4.66
C GLY A 238 -7.10 -26.65 -3.52
N TRP A 239 -6.39 -25.54 -3.32
CA TRP A 239 -5.45 -25.37 -2.20
C TRP A 239 -6.13 -25.28 -0.84
N THR A 240 -7.31 -24.65 -0.75
CA THR A 240 -8.10 -24.68 0.50
C THR A 240 -8.52 -26.11 0.83
N GLN A 241 -9.00 -26.87 -0.17
CA GLN A 241 -9.46 -28.25 -0.01
C GLN A 241 -8.33 -29.21 0.38
N SER A 242 -7.13 -29.02 -0.15
CA SER A 242 -5.96 -29.81 0.21
C SER A 242 -5.23 -29.31 1.46
N ALA A 243 -5.80 -28.32 2.18
CA ALA A 243 -5.19 -27.67 3.34
C ALA A 243 -3.74 -27.23 3.07
N ASN A 244 -3.49 -26.66 1.89
CA ASN A 244 -2.15 -26.29 1.47
C ASN A 244 -1.53 -25.27 2.44
N PRO A 245 -0.37 -25.55 3.05
CA PRO A 245 0.23 -24.70 4.08
C PRO A 245 0.65 -23.31 3.58
N LYS A 246 0.72 -23.10 2.26
CA LYS A 246 0.96 -21.78 1.66
C LYS A 246 -0.20 -20.81 1.83
N MET A 247 -1.38 -21.29 2.21
CA MET A 247 -2.59 -20.47 2.31
C MET A 247 -3.46 -20.83 3.51
N VAL A 248 -3.42 -22.08 3.97
CA VAL A 248 -4.23 -22.59 5.09
C VAL A 248 -3.33 -22.77 6.30
N LEU A 249 -3.72 -22.22 7.45
CA LEU A 249 -3.01 -22.38 8.72
C LEU A 249 -3.05 -23.83 9.23
N PRO A 250 -2.09 -24.22 10.09
CA PRO A 250 -2.18 -25.48 10.83
C PRO A 250 -3.55 -25.66 11.49
N GLY A 251 -4.09 -26.88 11.41
CA GLY A 251 -5.45 -27.18 11.86
C GLY A 251 -6.51 -27.07 10.76
N GLY A 252 -6.19 -26.50 9.59
CA GLY A 252 -7.02 -26.62 8.38
C GLY A 252 -8.32 -25.80 8.40
N LYS A 253 -8.49 -24.90 9.37
CA LYS A 253 -9.73 -24.12 9.56
C LYS A 253 -9.66 -22.69 9.07
N LEU A 254 -8.46 -22.14 8.87
CA LEU A 254 -8.27 -20.74 8.54
C LEU A 254 -7.42 -20.58 7.29
N VAL A 255 -7.88 -19.74 6.37
CA VAL A 255 -7.10 -19.18 5.28
C VAL A 255 -6.44 -17.89 5.78
N TYR A 256 -5.17 -17.65 5.43
CA TYR A 256 -4.48 -16.41 5.76
C TYR A 256 -4.10 -15.60 4.52
N GLY A 257 -4.00 -14.29 4.70
CA GLY A 257 -3.68 -13.37 3.62
C GLY A 257 -3.57 -11.92 4.08
N SER A 258 -3.65 -11.00 3.12
CA SER A 258 -3.60 -9.57 3.34
C SER A 258 -4.98 -8.94 3.10
N VAL A 259 -5.47 -8.15 4.05
CA VAL A 259 -6.55 -7.18 3.82
C VAL A 259 -5.90 -5.83 3.53
N ALA A 260 -6.07 -5.33 2.32
CA ALA A 260 -5.62 -4.01 1.92
C ALA A 260 -6.79 -3.05 1.77
N GLN A 261 -6.62 -1.80 2.22
CA GLN A 261 -7.54 -0.72 1.93
C GLN A 261 -7.72 -0.60 0.41
N ASN A 262 -8.95 -0.34 -0.01
CA ASN A 262 -9.26 0.04 -1.37
C ASN A 262 -9.75 1.50 -1.39
N PRO A 263 -8.85 2.48 -1.57
CA PRO A 263 -9.25 3.90 -1.68
C PRO A 263 -10.24 4.14 -2.82
N ARG A 264 -10.99 5.24 -2.72
CA ARG A 264 -11.99 5.70 -3.70
C ARG A 264 -11.77 7.16 -4.02
N GLY A 265 -12.23 7.58 -5.20
CA GLY A 265 -12.11 8.96 -5.69
C GLY A 265 -10.83 9.21 -6.50
N GLU A 266 -9.97 8.20 -6.63
CA GLU A 266 -8.81 8.20 -7.51
C GLU A 266 -9.18 7.83 -8.96
N GLU A 267 -8.39 8.35 -9.90
CA GLU A 267 -8.36 7.89 -11.28
C GLU A 267 -7.57 6.57 -11.34
N SER A 268 -8.28 5.44 -11.37
CA SER A 268 -7.67 4.12 -11.42
C SER A 268 -7.23 3.77 -12.84
N SER A 269 -5.95 3.43 -13.00
CA SER A 269 -5.34 2.98 -14.26
C SER A 269 -5.54 3.98 -15.41
N PRO A 270 -5.09 5.25 -15.30
CA PRO A 270 -5.17 6.18 -16.42
C PRO A 270 -4.33 5.67 -17.59
N GLU A 271 -4.85 5.80 -18.82
CA GLU A 271 -4.17 5.35 -20.06
C GLU A 271 -2.78 5.98 -20.23
N ASP A 272 -2.60 7.19 -19.70
CA ASP A 272 -1.34 7.92 -19.62
C ASP A 272 -0.18 7.13 -18.97
N TYR A 273 -0.48 6.05 -18.23
CA TYR A 273 0.49 5.22 -17.53
C TYR A 273 0.46 3.74 -17.97
N TRP A 274 -0.21 3.40 -19.08
CA TRP A 274 -0.36 2.01 -19.54
C TRP A 274 0.86 1.48 -20.28
N THR A 275 1.66 2.36 -20.88
CA THR A 275 2.79 1.95 -21.71
C THR A 275 4.01 2.81 -21.43
N VAL A 276 5.18 2.27 -21.76
CA VAL A 276 6.43 3.04 -21.75
C VAL A 276 6.33 4.26 -22.67
N GLY A 277 5.65 4.13 -23.81
CA GLY A 277 5.42 5.24 -24.74
C GLY A 277 4.57 6.36 -24.13
N ALA A 278 3.48 6.01 -23.43
CA ALA A 278 2.61 6.96 -22.76
C ALA A 278 3.36 7.74 -21.66
N ILE A 279 4.12 7.04 -20.82
CA ILE A 279 4.96 7.68 -19.78
C ILE A 279 6.01 8.60 -20.41
N ARG A 280 6.68 8.17 -21.47
CA ARG A 280 7.67 9.00 -22.19
C ARG A 280 7.06 10.22 -22.86
N GLY A 281 5.78 10.15 -23.22
CA GLY A 281 5.02 11.26 -23.80
C GLY A 281 4.64 12.35 -22.80
N HIS A 282 4.68 12.05 -21.50
CA HIS A 282 4.34 13.00 -20.45
C HIS A 282 5.42 14.07 -20.25
N SER A 283 5.00 15.29 -19.91
CA SER A 283 5.93 16.42 -19.66
C SER A 283 6.89 16.17 -18.50
N PHE A 284 6.45 15.50 -17.43
CA PHE A 284 7.30 15.13 -16.31
C PHE A 284 8.47 14.22 -16.70
N TYR A 285 8.37 13.46 -17.79
CA TYR A 285 9.44 12.55 -18.22
C TYR A 285 10.70 13.31 -18.62
N LYS A 286 10.58 14.56 -19.07
CA LYS A 286 11.74 15.43 -19.32
C LYS A 286 12.55 15.66 -18.06
N VAL A 287 11.90 15.76 -16.90
CA VAL A 287 12.56 15.91 -15.59
C VAL A 287 13.33 14.64 -15.24
N LEU A 288 12.76 13.47 -15.53
CA LEU A 288 13.38 12.17 -15.26
C LEU A 288 14.53 11.82 -16.19
N SER A 289 14.44 12.23 -17.45
CA SER A 289 15.41 11.87 -18.50
C SER A 289 16.53 12.89 -18.70
N SER A 290 16.39 14.09 -18.13
CA SER A 290 17.38 15.15 -18.21
C SER A 290 18.49 14.99 -17.17
N LYS A 291 19.74 15.26 -17.56
CA LYS A 291 20.87 15.41 -16.64
C LYS A 291 20.99 16.84 -16.10
N ALA A 292 20.22 17.79 -16.64
CA ALA A 292 20.26 19.16 -16.21
C ALA A 292 19.58 19.32 -14.84
N PRO A 293 19.98 20.30 -14.02
CA PRO A 293 19.25 20.68 -12.82
C PRO A 293 17.76 20.93 -13.14
N VAL A 294 16.87 20.52 -12.23
CA VAL A 294 15.41 20.72 -12.38
C VAL A 294 15.02 22.16 -12.73
N PRO A 295 15.60 23.22 -12.13
CA PRO A 295 15.28 24.61 -12.50
C PRO A 295 15.65 24.99 -13.93
N ASN A 296 16.53 24.24 -14.59
CA ASN A 296 16.89 24.46 -15.99
C ASN A 296 15.92 23.73 -16.95
N THR A 297 15.09 22.82 -16.41
CA THR A 297 14.13 22.02 -17.18
C THR A 297 12.69 22.52 -16.98
N LEU A 298 12.39 23.07 -15.81
CA LEU A 298 11.06 23.52 -15.40
C LEU A 298 11.06 24.99 -14.98
N ASN A 299 9.99 25.71 -15.31
CA ASN A 299 9.72 27.03 -14.76
C ASN A 299 9.01 26.88 -13.40
N LEU A 300 9.76 26.87 -12.29
CA LEU A 300 9.21 26.59 -10.96
C LEU A 300 8.15 27.60 -10.45
N ASN A 301 7.96 28.73 -11.13
CA ASN A 301 6.88 29.68 -10.85
C ASN A 301 5.56 29.33 -11.55
N ASP A 302 5.56 28.34 -12.46
CA ASP A 302 4.38 27.85 -13.16
C ASP A 302 3.78 26.64 -12.41
N PRO A 303 2.49 26.68 -12.02
CA PRO A 303 1.80 25.53 -11.43
C PRO A 303 1.92 24.23 -12.24
N LYS A 304 2.01 24.31 -13.58
CA LYS A 304 2.23 23.13 -14.43
C LYS A 304 3.58 22.46 -14.14
N SER A 305 4.61 23.26 -13.90
CA SER A 305 5.94 22.75 -13.52
C SER A 305 5.93 22.09 -12.15
N LEU A 306 5.11 22.57 -11.21
CA LEU A 306 4.94 21.90 -9.92
C LEU A 306 4.25 20.53 -10.07
N GLN A 307 3.25 20.43 -10.96
CA GLN A 307 2.61 19.17 -11.30
C GLN A 307 3.60 18.18 -11.93
N ASP A 308 4.43 18.63 -12.88
CA ASP A 308 5.45 17.78 -13.50
C ASP A 308 6.50 17.31 -12.49
N LEU A 309 6.93 18.20 -11.59
CA LEU A 309 7.86 17.85 -10.53
C LEU A 309 7.27 16.80 -9.58
N ALA A 310 6.01 16.95 -9.18
CA ALA A 310 5.33 16.01 -8.29
C ALA A 310 5.23 14.61 -8.93
N LEU A 311 4.83 14.51 -10.20
CA LEU A 311 4.74 13.22 -10.91
C LEU A 311 6.12 12.59 -11.16
N ALA A 312 7.13 13.41 -11.49
CA ALA A 312 8.50 12.92 -11.62
C ALA A 312 9.01 12.36 -10.29
N GLN A 313 8.76 13.05 -9.17
CA GLN A 313 9.11 12.59 -7.84
C GLN A 313 8.42 11.26 -7.50
N ASP A 314 7.10 11.16 -7.72
CA ASP A 314 6.37 9.93 -7.43
C ASP A 314 6.84 8.75 -8.29
N MET A 315 7.10 8.97 -9.58
CA MET A 315 7.61 7.93 -10.48
C MET A 315 9.02 7.47 -10.08
N ALA A 316 9.92 8.40 -9.76
CA ALA A 316 11.29 8.06 -9.33
C ALA A 316 11.29 7.26 -8.01
N ARG A 317 10.44 7.65 -7.06
CA ARG A 317 10.25 6.95 -5.78
C ARG A 317 9.59 5.58 -5.99
N GLY A 318 8.66 5.52 -6.92
CA GLY A 318 8.01 4.31 -7.41
C GLY A 318 8.97 3.24 -7.90
N VAL A 319 9.92 3.62 -8.75
CA VAL A 319 10.98 2.73 -9.27
C VAL A 319 11.76 2.05 -8.15
N ILE A 320 11.98 2.72 -7.01
CA ILE A 320 12.69 2.14 -5.86
C ILE A 320 11.88 0.98 -5.28
N LEU A 321 10.59 1.20 -4.99
CA LEU A 321 9.71 0.14 -4.47
C LEU A 321 9.55 -0.99 -5.50
N ASP A 322 9.30 -0.65 -6.76
CA ASP A 322 9.13 -1.66 -7.80
C ASP A 322 10.41 -2.48 -8.03
N SER A 323 11.59 -1.90 -7.79
CA SER A 323 12.87 -2.63 -7.84
C SER A 323 13.03 -3.58 -6.66
N ILE A 324 12.69 -3.14 -5.44
CA ILE A 324 12.76 -3.98 -4.22
C ILE A 324 11.81 -5.17 -4.34
N PHE A 325 10.58 -4.91 -4.75
CA PHE A 325 9.53 -5.93 -4.85
C PHE A 325 9.50 -6.62 -6.21
N ARG A 326 10.35 -6.24 -7.17
CA ARG A 326 10.35 -6.75 -8.55
C ARG A 326 8.96 -6.73 -9.19
N GLN A 327 8.24 -5.62 -9.01
CA GLN A 327 6.88 -5.48 -9.50
C GLN A 327 6.86 -5.51 -11.03
N VAL A 328 6.17 -6.49 -11.62
CA VAL A 328 6.19 -6.71 -13.08
C VAL A 328 5.03 -6.06 -13.82
N ASP A 329 3.94 -5.74 -13.12
CA ASP A 329 2.69 -5.24 -13.71
C ASP A 329 2.41 -3.75 -13.43
N ARG A 330 3.43 -2.96 -13.04
CA ARG A 330 3.24 -1.54 -12.71
C ARG A 330 2.53 -0.75 -13.81
N LEU A 331 2.88 -1.02 -15.07
CA LEU A 331 2.26 -0.38 -16.23
C LEU A 331 0.79 -0.78 -16.31
N GLY A 332 -0.11 0.21 -16.30
CA GLY A 332 -1.55 -0.02 -16.25
C GLY A 332 -2.12 -0.26 -14.84
N ASN A 333 -1.29 -0.47 -13.81
CA ASN A 333 -1.71 -0.60 -12.40
C ASN A 333 -1.22 0.56 -11.53
N ILE A 334 -1.28 1.77 -12.10
CA ILE A 334 -1.08 3.05 -11.40
C ILE A 334 -2.44 3.68 -11.13
N SER A 335 -2.66 4.17 -9.91
CA SER A 335 -3.80 5.03 -9.59
C SER A 335 -3.33 6.45 -9.35
N VAL A 336 -4.18 7.44 -9.62
CA VAL A 336 -3.84 8.86 -9.43
C VAL A 336 -4.90 9.52 -8.54
N ALA A 337 -4.46 10.08 -7.42
CA ALA A 337 -5.30 10.90 -6.55
C ALA A 337 -4.99 12.39 -6.76
N VAL A 338 -5.97 13.26 -6.57
CA VAL A 338 -5.75 14.72 -6.56
C VAL A 338 -5.69 15.18 -5.11
N LEU A 339 -4.56 15.74 -4.70
CA LEU A 339 -4.34 16.23 -3.33
C LEU A 339 -4.10 17.74 -3.35
N GLN A 340 -4.66 18.44 -2.37
CA GLN A 340 -4.46 19.87 -2.15
C GLN A 340 -3.12 20.09 -1.46
N HIS A 341 -2.16 20.66 -2.18
CA HIS A 341 -0.84 20.99 -1.64
C HIS A 341 -0.81 22.44 -1.17
N TYR A 342 -0.20 22.68 -0.02
CA TYR A 342 -0.08 24.01 0.55
C TYR A 342 1.12 24.10 1.51
N VAL A 343 1.58 25.33 1.73
CA VAL A 343 2.61 25.65 2.71
C VAL A 343 1.92 26.19 3.96
N THR A 344 2.27 25.66 5.12
CA THR A 344 1.78 26.14 6.41
C THR A 344 2.61 27.30 6.95
N SER A 345 2.09 28.02 7.94
CA SER A 345 2.73 29.21 8.54
C SER A 345 4.11 28.95 9.17
N ASP A 346 4.43 27.70 9.49
CA ASP A 346 5.73 27.23 9.96
C ASP A 346 6.70 26.85 8.82
N GLY A 347 6.26 26.96 7.56
CA GLY A 347 7.04 26.63 6.37
C GLY A 347 6.99 25.15 5.96
N GLU A 348 6.16 24.31 6.59
CA GLU A 348 5.99 22.92 6.17
C GLU A 348 5.13 22.82 4.90
N VAL A 349 5.45 21.86 4.03
CA VAL A 349 4.61 21.52 2.86
C VAL A 349 3.68 20.39 3.28
N LYS A 350 2.37 20.63 3.23
CA LYS A 350 1.33 19.64 3.48
C LYS A 350 0.58 19.29 2.21
N TRP A 351 -0.01 18.11 2.19
CA TRP A 351 -0.91 17.67 1.15
C TRP A 351 -2.03 16.81 1.74
N ASP A 352 -3.28 17.17 1.42
CA ASP A 352 -4.47 16.48 1.93
C ASP A 352 -5.47 16.25 0.79
N ASP A 353 -6.24 15.17 0.86
CA ASP A 353 -7.38 14.96 -0.04
C ASP A 353 -8.49 16.00 0.20
N LYS A 354 -8.69 16.38 1.47
CA LYS A 354 -9.57 17.45 1.91
C LYS A 354 -8.93 18.24 3.05
N VAL A 355 -8.69 19.52 2.82
CA VAL A 355 -8.16 20.42 3.86
C VAL A 355 -9.24 20.71 4.90
N SER A 356 -8.97 20.39 6.15
CA SER A 356 -9.90 20.61 7.25
C SER A 356 -10.10 22.10 7.54
N ASP A 357 -11.25 22.50 8.09
CA ASP A 357 -11.47 23.90 8.50
C ASP A 357 -10.50 24.37 9.58
N LYS A 358 -9.89 23.44 10.32
CA LYS A 358 -8.85 23.73 11.30
C LYS A 358 -7.50 24.04 10.65
N ASP A 359 -7.20 23.42 9.51
CA ASP A 359 -5.92 23.56 8.81
C ASP A 359 -5.93 24.74 7.81
N LYS A 360 -7.11 25.10 7.28
CA LYS A 360 -7.25 26.25 6.36
C LYS A 360 -6.61 27.55 6.87
N PRO A 361 -6.80 27.97 8.15
CA PRO A 361 -6.18 29.17 8.67
C PRO A 361 -4.65 29.08 8.81
N GLN A 362 -4.07 27.88 8.78
CA GLN A 362 -2.62 27.69 8.89
C GLN A 362 -1.91 27.80 7.54
N ALA A 363 -2.64 27.74 6.42
CA ALA A 363 -2.07 27.82 5.08
C ALA A 363 -1.65 29.26 4.74
N VAL A 364 -0.41 29.44 4.31
CA VAL A 364 0.15 30.72 3.84
C VAL A 364 0.37 30.77 2.33
N SER A 365 0.18 29.64 1.64
CA SER A 365 0.12 29.57 0.19
C SER A 365 -1.31 29.28 -0.29
N PRO A 366 -1.62 29.55 -1.57
CA PRO A 366 -2.80 28.97 -2.21
C PRO A 366 -2.80 27.44 -2.09
N PHE A 367 -4.00 26.87 -2.05
CA PHE A 367 -4.19 25.42 -2.22
C PHE A 367 -4.01 25.06 -3.69
N LEU A 368 -3.06 24.18 -3.98
CA LEU A 368 -2.74 23.73 -5.32
C LEU A 368 -3.19 22.27 -5.50
N PRO A 369 -4.20 22.00 -6.32
CA PRO A 369 -4.62 20.63 -6.61
C PRO A 369 -3.58 19.97 -7.52
N LEU A 370 -2.81 19.03 -6.98
CA LEU A 370 -1.83 18.25 -7.75
C LEU A 370 -2.24 16.79 -7.80
N LYS A 371 -2.14 16.21 -8.99
CA LYS A 371 -2.19 14.76 -9.24
C LYS A 371 -0.98 14.09 -8.60
N ARG A 372 -1.20 13.04 -7.81
CA ARG A 372 -0.19 12.21 -7.14
C ARG A 372 -0.43 10.75 -7.45
N ILE A 373 0.66 10.01 -7.69
CA ILE A 373 0.59 8.58 -8.01
C ILE A 373 0.43 7.78 -6.71
N MET A 374 -0.49 6.81 -6.74
CA MET A 374 -0.81 5.87 -5.68
C MET A 374 -0.64 4.43 -6.17
N TYR A 375 0.02 3.62 -5.35
CA TYR A 375 0.32 2.21 -5.61
C TYR A 375 -0.72 1.31 -4.94
N LYS A 376 -1.92 1.30 -5.53
CA LYS A 376 -3.10 0.59 -5.03
C LYS A 376 -3.15 -0.90 -5.40
N ASP A 377 -2.60 -1.29 -6.55
CA ASP A 377 -2.27 -2.69 -6.86
C ASP A 377 -0.74 -2.81 -6.80
N ASN A 378 -0.29 -3.57 -5.82
CA ASN A 378 1.11 -3.78 -5.43
C ASN A 378 1.34 -5.27 -5.14
N ASP A 379 0.65 -6.13 -5.88
CA ASP A 379 0.36 -7.50 -5.50
C ASP A 379 0.96 -8.54 -6.47
N ASP A 380 1.61 -8.09 -7.54
CA ASP A 380 2.35 -8.91 -8.51
C ASP A 380 3.88 -8.87 -8.31
N GLY A 381 4.29 -8.41 -7.12
CA GLY A 381 5.66 -8.33 -6.69
C GLY A 381 6.07 -9.59 -5.94
N MET A 382 7.36 -9.83 -5.78
CA MET A 382 7.90 -10.96 -5.03
C MET A 382 7.38 -12.34 -5.49
N ASN A 383 6.99 -12.45 -6.76
CA ASN A 383 6.88 -13.72 -7.48
C ASN A 383 8.27 -14.31 -7.74
N TRP A 384 9.09 -14.43 -6.68
CA TRP A 384 10.31 -15.22 -6.69
C TRP A 384 9.88 -16.65 -6.97
N GLY A 385 10.32 -17.20 -8.12
CA GLY A 385 10.15 -18.62 -8.37
C GLY A 385 10.69 -19.37 -7.16
N ARG A 386 9.79 -20.03 -6.40
CA ARG A 386 10.04 -20.94 -5.27
C ARG A 386 11.26 -20.56 -4.43
N ASP A 387 11.02 -20.00 -3.25
CA ASP A 387 11.98 -19.75 -2.15
C ASP A 387 12.38 -18.26 -2.01
N SER A 388 11.47 -17.41 -1.48
CA SER A 388 11.86 -16.25 -0.63
C SER A 388 10.66 -15.48 -0.07
N ILE A 389 10.82 -15.07 1.20
CA ILE A 389 9.91 -14.36 2.12
C ILE A 389 8.54 -15.04 2.27
N SER A 390 8.56 -16.17 3.00
CA SER A 390 7.36 -16.68 3.64
C SER A 390 6.91 -15.66 4.70
N VAL A 391 5.65 -15.23 4.65
CA VAL A 391 4.99 -14.79 5.89
C VAL A 391 4.77 -16.08 6.67
N THR A 392 5.73 -16.42 7.52
CA THR A 392 5.60 -17.58 8.40
C THR A 392 4.30 -17.42 9.19
N PRO A 393 3.45 -18.44 9.25
CA PRO A 393 2.37 -18.50 10.23
C PRO A 393 2.94 -18.14 11.61
N ILE A 394 2.29 -17.22 12.33
CA ILE A 394 2.60 -16.98 13.75
C ILE A 394 2.17 -18.22 14.54
#